data_AF-A0A0U3AIJ9-F1
#
_entry.id   AF-A0A0U3AIJ9-F1
#
_cell.length_a   1.000
_cell.length_b   1.000
_cell.length_c   1.000
_cell.angle_alpha   90.00
_cell.angle_beta   90.00
_cell.angle_gamma   90.00
#
_symmetry.space_group_name_H-M   'P 1'
#
loop_
_entity.id
_entity.type
_entity.pdbx_description
1 polymer ?
#
loop_
_entity_poly.entity_id
_entity_poly.type
_entity_poly.pdbx_seq_one_letter_code
_entity_poly.pdbx_strand_id
1 'polypeptide(L)'
;MDHPLSRAWAMTTGTRLLCAFFLCLILSSLQADAQPTLTLVGIDATAYPTIKARFLAYEGGAPLAGLESSDFRLLEEGVGRSLTLLSCPAQKPPAPLSSVLAIDISGSMAGGGPNIAIAQQAAGAWIA
;
A
#
# COMPACT_ATOMS: atom_id res chain seq x y z
N MET A 1 -15.04 -12.37 -62.22
CA MET A 1 -13.66 -11.82 -62.23
C MET A 1 -13.46 -11.19 -60.86
N ASP A 2 -13.05 -12.01 -59.91
CA ASP A 2 -12.91 -11.60 -58.52
C ASP A 2 -11.56 -10.90 -58.35
N HIS A 3 -11.60 -9.58 -58.17
CA HIS A 3 -10.41 -8.76 -58.07
C HIS A 3 -9.65 -9.08 -56.77
N PRO A 4 -8.35 -9.44 -56.83
CA PRO A 4 -7.54 -9.84 -55.67
C PRO A 4 -7.33 -8.71 -54.63
N LEU A 5 -7.66 -7.47 -55.01
CA LEU A 5 -7.52 -6.30 -54.16
C LEU A 5 -8.60 -6.23 -53.07
N SER A 6 -9.78 -6.86 -53.20
CA SER A 6 -10.81 -6.78 -52.15
C SER A 6 -10.47 -7.58 -50.89
N ARG A 7 -9.65 -8.64 -51.03
CA ARG A 7 -9.21 -9.50 -49.92
C ARG A 7 -8.12 -8.87 -49.05
N ALA A 8 -7.27 -8.02 -49.63
CA ALA A 8 -6.15 -7.39 -48.94
C ALA A 8 -6.60 -6.31 -47.92
N TRP A 9 -7.70 -5.61 -48.19
CA TRP A 9 -8.23 -4.57 -47.29
C TRP A 9 -9.02 -5.18 -46.12
N ALA A 10 -9.71 -6.30 -46.35
CA ALA A 10 -10.39 -7.03 -45.28
C ALA A 10 -9.40 -7.62 -44.25
N MET A 11 -8.25 -8.15 -44.69
CA MET A 11 -7.24 -8.71 -43.78
C MET A 11 -6.54 -7.66 -42.92
N THR A 12 -6.21 -6.49 -43.47
CA THR A 12 -5.51 -5.43 -42.71
C THR A 12 -6.40 -4.75 -41.67
N THR A 13 -7.71 -4.66 -41.95
CA THR A 13 -8.69 -4.08 -41.01
C THR A 13 -8.94 -5.03 -39.83
N GLY A 14 -9.02 -6.34 -40.08
CA GLY A 14 -9.18 -7.36 -39.03
C GLY A 14 -7.99 -7.42 -38.07
N THR A 15 -6.76 -7.36 -38.57
CA THR A 15 -5.56 -7.36 -37.72
C THR A 15 -5.47 -6.11 -36.85
N ARG A 16 -5.88 -4.94 -37.36
CA ARG A 16 -5.92 -3.69 -36.58
C ARG A 16 -6.96 -3.74 -35.45
N LEU A 17 -8.14 -4.31 -35.71
CA LEU A 17 -9.18 -4.52 -34.69
C LEU A 17 -8.73 -5.51 -33.61
N LEU A 18 -8.06 -6.60 -33.99
CA LEU A 18 -7.54 -7.59 -33.05
C LEU A 18 -6.42 -7.01 -32.18
N CYS A 19 -5.48 -6.24 -32.78
CA CYS A 19 -4.45 -5.54 -32.03
C CYS A 19 -5.03 -4.48 -31.08
N ALA A 20 -6.03 -3.71 -31.50
CA ALA A 20 -6.70 -2.73 -30.65
C ALA A 20 -7.43 -3.40 -29.47
N PHE A 21 -8.06 -4.56 -29.70
CA PHE A 21 -8.71 -5.36 -28.66
C PHE A 21 -7.70 -5.89 -27.64
N PHE A 22 -6.59 -6.49 -28.10
CA PHE A 22 -5.52 -6.96 -27.22
C PHE A 22 -4.85 -5.82 -26.44
N LEU A 23 -4.62 -4.67 -27.08
CA LEU A 23 -4.07 -3.49 -26.41
C LEU A 23 -5.02 -2.96 -25.31
N CYS A 24 -6.33 -2.93 -25.58
CA CYS A 24 -7.34 -2.52 -24.60
C CYS A 24 -7.42 -3.49 -23.40
N LEU A 25 -7.30 -4.79 -23.63
CA LEU A 25 -7.21 -5.80 -22.57
C LEU A 25 -5.95 -5.61 -21.70
N ILE A 26 -4.80 -5.30 -22.29
CA ILE A 26 -3.55 -5.03 -21.55
C ILE A 26 -3.64 -3.72 -20.74
N LEU A 27 -4.29 -2.68 -21.27
CA LEU A 27 -4.51 -1.42 -20.55
C LEU A 27 -5.47 -1.58 -19.36
N SER A 28 -6.44 -2.50 -19.48
CA SER A 28 -7.43 -2.75 -18.42
C SER A 28 -6.84 -3.49 -17.22
N SER A 29 -5.79 -4.30 -17.41
CA SER A 29 -5.12 -5.04 -16.33
C SER A 29 -4.05 -4.21 -15.58
N LEU A 30 -3.74 -2.99 -16.05
CA LEU A 30 -2.81 -2.06 -15.40
C LEU A 30 -3.46 -1.23 -14.28
N GLN A 31 -4.75 -1.42 -13.99
CA GLN A 31 -5.38 -0.85 -12.79
C GLN A 31 -4.95 -1.64 -11.55
N ALA A 32 -3.69 -1.49 -11.17
CA ALA A 32 -3.13 -2.06 -9.96
C ALA A 32 -3.71 -1.36 -8.72
N ASP A 33 -4.60 -2.07 -8.03
CA ASP A 33 -4.92 -2.05 -6.59
C ASP A 33 -4.47 -0.83 -5.75
N ALA A 34 -5.04 0.33 -6.03
CA ALA A 34 -5.11 1.42 -5.06
C ALA A 34 -6.40 1.34 -4.23
N GLN A 35 -6.87 0.15 -3.87
CA GLN A 35 -8.07 0.04 -3.05
C GLN A 35 -7.78 0.55 -1.62
N PRO A 36 -8.67 1.38 -1.06
CA PRO A 36 -8.55 1.77 0.33
C PRO A 36 -8.73 0.55 1.24
N THR A 37 -7.81 0.39 2.17
CA THR A 37 -7.81 -0.67 3.19
C THR A 37 -8.21 -0.07 4.52
N LEU A 38 -9.13 -0.74 5.23
CA LEU A 38 -9.55 -0.38 6.57
C LEU A 38 -9.35 -1.59 7.49
N THR A 39 -8.51 -1.43 8.51
CA THR A 39 -8.22 -2.48 9.50
C THR A 39 -8.59 -2.00 10.89
N LEU A 40 -9.36 -2.79 11.63
CA LEU A 40 -9.71 -2.54 13.03
C LEU A 40 -8.79 -3.35 13.95
N VAL A 41 -8.21 -2.71 14.97
CA VAL A 41 -7.24 -3.33 15.89
C VAL A 41 -7.47 -2.90 17.33
N GLY A 42 -7.09 -3.78 18.27
CA GLY A 42 -7.06 -3.46 19.69
C GLY A 42 -8.42 -3.05 20.26
N ILE A 43 -9.41 -3.90 20.07
CA ILE A 43 -10.75 -3.74 20.65
C ILE A 43 -10.65 -3.91 22.17
N ASP A 44 -11.14 -2.91 22.90
CA ASP A 44 -11.21 -2.87 24.36
C ASP A 44 -12.67 -2.71 24.80
N ALA A 45 -13.20 -3.78 25.40
CA ALA A 45 -14.57 -3.85 25.90
C ALA A 45 -14.65 -3.84 27.45
N THR A 46 -13.55 -3.50 28.14
CA THR A 46 -13.48 -3.56 29.62
C THR A 46 -14.44 -2.61 30.32
N ALA A 47 -14.85 -1.52 29.65
CA ALA A 47 -15.75 -0.49 30.18
C ALA A 47 -17.14 -0.52 29.54
N TYR A 48 -17.66 -1.72 29.28
CA TYR A 48 -19.00 -1.91 28.70
C TYR A 48 -20.06 -1.06 29.42
N PRO A 49 -20.97 -0.37 28.70
CA PRO A 49 -21.28 -0.50 27.27
C PRO A 49 -20.40 0.31 26.32
N THR A 50 -19.42 1.06 26.84
CA THR A 50 -18.52 1.84 25.98
C THR A 50 -17.34 0.98 25.54
N ILE A 51 -17.29 0.70 24.24
CA ILE A 51 -16.20 -0.06 23.62
C ILE A 51 -15.28 0.92 22.90
N LYS A 52 -13.96 0.70 23.03
CA LYS A 52 -12.93 1.46 22.33
C LYS A 52 -12.22 0.57 21.35
N ALA A 53 -11.80 1.12 20.22
CA ALA A 53 -10.98 0.43 19.25
C ALA A 53 -10.08 1.44 18.53
N ARG A 54 -9.04 0.93 17.87
CA ARG A 54 -8.19 1.70 16.97
C ARG A 54 -8.42 1.19 15.55
N PHE A 55 -8.25 2.06 14.57
CA PHE A 55 -8.30 1.66 13.17
C PHE A 55 -7.13 2.22 12.39
N LEU A 56 -6.85 1.58 11.28
CA LEU A 56 -5.84 1.94 10.29
C LEU A 56 -6.55 2.03 8.94
N ALA A 57 -6.45 3.18 8.28
CA ALA A 57 -7.04 3.43 6.97
C ALA A 57 -5.94 3.89 6.01
N TYR A 58 -5.73 3.16 4.91
CA TYR A 58 -4.67 3.44 3.93
C TYR A 58 -5.20 3.32 2.50
N GLU A 59 -4.71 4.17 1.61
CA GLU A 59 -4.96 4.12 0.16
C GLU A 59 -3.63 4.25 -0.58
N GLY A 60 -3.32 3.31 -1.48
CA GLY A 60 -2.05 3.34 -2.23
C GLY A 60 -0.78 3.35 -1.36
N GLY A 61 -0.86 2.81 -0.13
CA GLY A 61 0.24 2.81 0.85
C GLY A 61 0.36 4.09 1.69
N ALA A 62 -0.46 5.12 1.40
CA ALA A 62 -0.52 6.34 2.19
C ALA A 62 -1.69 6.28 3.18
N PRO A 63 -1.52 6.75 4.42
CA PRO A 63 -2.61 6.84 5.39
C PRO A 63 -3.66 7.86 4.96
N LEU A 64 -4.93 7.48 5.04
CA LEU A 64 -6.05 8.39 4.78
C LEU A 64 -6.18 9.39 5.93
N ALA A 65 -6.21 10.68 5.58
CA ALA A 65 -6.32 11.79 6.52
C ALA A 65 -7.70 12.45 6.43
N GLY A 66 -8.10 13.16 7.49
CA GLY A 66 -9.32 13.95 7.50
C GLY A 66 -10.63 13.15 7.57
N LEU A 67 -10.57 11.88 7.97
CA LEU A 67 -11.77 11.07 8.17
C LEU A 67 -12.58 11.58 9.35
N GLU A 68 -13.88 11.76 9.13
CA GLU A 68 -14.85 12.21 10.13
C GLU A 68 -15.76 11.06 10.57
N SER A 69 -16.50 11.25 11.67
CA SER A 69 -17.40 10.21 12.18
C SER A 69 -18.49 9.81 11.18
N SER A 70 -18.87 10.71 10.26
CA SER A 70 -19.84 10.47 9.20
C SER A 70 -19.37 9.49 8.12
N ASP A 71 -18.05 9.29 7.98
CA ASP A 71 -17.47 8.41 6.98
C ASP A 71 -17.54 6.93 7.40
N PHE A 72 -17.91 6.66 8.65
CA PHE A 72 -17.94 5.33 9.22
C PHE A 72 -19.36 4.84 9.47
N ARG A 73 -19.56 3.54 9.25
CA ARG A 73 -20.70 2.78 9.76
C ARG A 73 -20.19 1.64 10.62
N LEU A 74 -20.57 1.66 11.89
CA LEU A 74 -20.25 0.58 12.82
C LEU A 74 -21.42 -0.40 12.90
N LEU A 75 -21.14 -1.67 12.65
CA LEU A 75 -22.11 -2.76 12.74
C LEU A 75 -21.59 -3.78 13.74
N GLU A 76 -22.47 -4.26 14.61
CA GLU A 76 -22.23 -5.40 15.48
C GLU A 76 -23.29 -6.45 15.17
N GLU A 77 -22.88 -7.62 14.67
CA GLU A 77 -23.80 -8.66 14.21
C GLU A 77 -24.85 -8.14 13.21
N GLY A 78 -24.45 -7.18 12.36
CA GLY A 78 -25.33 -6.53 11.38
C GLY A 78 -26.23 -5.41 11.94
N VAL A 79 -26.19 -5.14 13.25
CA VAL A 79 -26.95 -4.06 13.88
C VAL A 79 -26.10 -2.79 13.96
N GLY A 80 -26.65 -1.67 13.49
CA GLY A 80 -25.98 -0.36 13.54
C GLY A 80 -25.69 0.10 14.96
N ARG A 81 -24.46 0.56 15.21
CA ARG A 81 -24.02 1.13 16.48
C ARG A 81 -23.63 2.59 16.31
N SER A 82 -23.89 3.39 17.35
CA SER A 82 -23.53 4.80 17.38
C SER A 82 -22.03 4.97 17.64
N LEU A 83 -21.33 5.65 16.75
CA LEU A 83 -19.97 6.10 16.99
C LEU A 83 -20.01 7.36 17.85
N THR A 84 -19.50 7.27 19.08
CA THR A 84 -19.59 8.36 20.08
C THR A 84 -18.40 9.32 20.01
N LEU A 85 -17.23 8.83 19.60
CA LEU A 85 -16.01 9.63 19.47
C LEU A 85 -15.12 9.05 18.38
N LEU A 86 -14.70 9.90 17.44
CA LEU A 86 -13.61 9.62 16.51
C LEU A 86 -12.51 10.65 16.71
N SER A 87 -11.27 10.18 16.85
CA SER A 87 -10.11 11.06 16.95
C SER A 87 -8.96 10.51 16.13
N CYS A 88 -8.63 11.23 15.06
CA CYS A 88 -7.42 11.01 14.28
C CYS A 88 -6.49 12.18 14.58
N PRO A 89 -5.44 12.00 15.41
CA PRO A 89 -4.50 13.06 15.64
C PRO A 89 -3.84 13.46 14.32
N ALA A 90 -3.68 14.77 14.09
CA ALA A 90 -2.95 15.26 12.94
C ALA A 90 -1.59 14.57 12.88
N GLN A 91 -1.20 14.09 11.70
CA GLN A 91 0.13 13.53 11.53
C GLN A 91 1.15 14.61 11.87
N LYS A 92 1.94 14.32 12.90
CA LYS A 92 3.04 15.19 13.25
C LYS A 92 4.04 15.15 12.09
N PRO A 93 4.64 16.30 11.73
CA PRO A 93 5.77 16.27 10.82
C PRO A 93 6.84 15.30 11.37
N PRO A 94 7.59 14.62 10.50
CA PRO A 94 8.69 13.75 10.92
C PRO A 94 9.57 14.50 11.93
N ALA A 95 9.73 13.94 13.13
CA ALA A 95 10.62 14.50 14.11
C ALA A 95 12.07 14.19 13.70
N PRO A 96 13.01 15.13 13.85
CA PRO A 96 14.41 14.84 13.61
C PRO A 96 14.86 13.71 14.56
N LEU A 97 15.39 12.63 13.98
CA LEU A 97 15.96 11.51 14.72
C LEU A 97 17.48 11.71 14.81
N SER A 98 18.05 11.49 15.98
CA SER A 98 19.49 11.41 16.19
C SER A 98 19.85 9.98 16.58
N SER A 99 20.71 9.33 15.80
CA SER A 99 21.15 7.96 16.05
C SER A 99 22.68 7.88 16.00
N VAL A 100 23.27 7.15 16.94
CA VAL A 100 24.69 6.79 16.94
C VAL A 100 24.80 5.29 16.75
N LEU A 101 25.53 4.87 15.70
CA LEU A 101 25.84 3.46 15.45
C LEU A 101 27.24 3.17 15.98
N ALA A 102 27.34 2.33 17.00
CA ALA A 102 28.61 1.78 17.47
C ALA A 102 28.82 0.39 16.87
N ILE A 103 29.91 0.21 16.12
CA ILE A 103 30.21 -1.03 15.40
C ILE A 103 31.40 -1.71 16.09
N ASP A 104 31.25 -2.99 16.44
CA ASP A 104 32.34 -3.79 17.00
C ASP A 104 33.45 -4.02 15.94
N ILE A 105 34.71 -3.98 16.40
CA ILE A 105 35.91 -4.20 15.60
C ILE A 105 36.74 -5.40 16.09
N SER A 106 36.15 -6.25 16.94
CA SER A 106 36.81 -7.45 17.47
C SER A 106 37.21 -8.44 16.37
N GLY A 107 38.13 -9.36 16.68
CA GLY A 107 38.68 -10.32 15.70
C GLY A 107 37.63 -11.23 15.05
N SER A 108 36.50 -11.49 15.69
CA SER A 108 35.38 -12.24 15.11
C SER A 108 34.70 -11.50 13.94
N MET A 109 34.84 -10.16 13.89
CA MET A 109 34.38 -9.33 12.78
C MET A 109 35.29 -9.46 11.55
N ALA A 110 36.52 -9.95 11.73
CA ALA A 110 37.48 -10.22 10.66
C ALA A 110 37.50 -11.69 10.20
N GLY A 111 37.12 -12.64 11.08
CA GLY A 111 37.48 -14.05 10.94
C GLY A 111 36.49 -14.99 10.22
N GLY A 112 35.38 -14.52 9.64
CA GLY A 112 34.32 -15.43 9.15
C GLY A 112 33.52 -15.02 7.92
N GLY A 113 33.92 -13.94 7.23
CA GLY A 113 33.18 -13.35 6.11
C GLY A 113 33.23 -11.82 6.16
N PRO A 114 32.60 -11.12 5.20
CA PRO A 114 32.67 -9.65 5.07
C PRO A 114 31.84 -8.92 6.16
N ASN A 115 31.82 -9.40 7.40
CA ASN A 115 30.96 -8.91 8.48
C ASN A 115 31.15 -7.41 8.74
N ILE A 116 32.40 -6.97 8.81
CA ILE A 116 32.69 -5.54 8.96
C ILE A 116 32.25 -4.72 7.74
N ALA A 117 32.40 -5.27 6.52
CA ALA A 117 31.97 -4.60 5.30
C ALA A 117 30.44 -4.53 5.18
N ILE A 118 29.72 -5.59 5.60
CA ILE A 118 28.25 -5.61 5.68
C ILE A 118 27.77 -4.59 6.72
N ALA A 119 28.41 -4.52 7.89
CA ALA A 119 28.07 -3.55 8.92
C ALA A 119 28.25 -2.10 8.43
N GLN A 120 29.33 -1.83 7.69
CA GLN A 120 29.56 -0.53 7.05
C GLN A 120 28.50 -0.19 5.99
N GLN A 121 28.14 -1.15 5.13
CA GLN A 121 27.09 -0.95 4.13
C GLN A 121 25.72 -0.70 4.78
N ALA A 122 25.36 -1.48 5.79
CA ALA A 122 24.12 -1.30 6.54
C ALA A 122 24.08 0.05 7.27
N ALA A 123 25.20 0.48 7.86
CA ALA A 123 25.31 1.81 8.47
C ALA A 123 25.13 2.92 7.43
N GLY A 124 25.72 2.78 6.24
CA GLY A 124 25.52 3.71 5.12
C GLY A 124 24.06 3.78 4.66
N ALA A 125 23.38 2.63 4.55
CA ALA A 125 21.96 2.56 4.18
C ALA A 125 21.03 3.12 5.27
N TRP A 126 21.44 3.11 6.54
CA TRP A 126 20.64 3.64 7.65
C TRP A 126 20.64 5.18 7.72
N ILE A 127 21.77 5.81 7.36
CA ILE A 127 21.94 7.26 7.45
C ILE A 127 21.60 8.02 6.15
N ALA A 128 21.44 7.30 5.03
CA ALA A 128 21.10 7.86 3.72
C ALA A 128 19.58 7.94 3.53
#